data_AF-M3JX62-F1
#
_entry.id   AF-M3JX62-F1
#
_cell.length_a   1.000
_cell.length_b   1.000
_cell.length_c   1.000
_cell.angle_alpha   90.00
_cell.angle_beta   90.00
_cell.angle_gamma   90.00
#
_symmetry.space_group_name_H-M   'P 1'
#
loop_
_entity.id
_entity.type
_entity.pdbx_description
1 polymer ?
#
loop_
_entity_poly.entity_id
_entity_poly.type
_entity_poly.pdbx_seq_one_letter_code
_entity_poly.pdbx_strand_id
1 'polypeptide(L)'
;MSTQVHLNPTKLSILSISRDKYWIFISSILQLLYKSIDSNLQKINDDDDDDSNNIDEYSSSTTSSFSDHDGPSHRKSVDNSSKVPPPPATGGYSFYTTCDNGSLVFPNDYENGGKSDDDEEEYDEEEDYFFHIAMTPDECTIICSQKLMKQYFQQPIDICKQLNYTDVELLPDRYLSLFVDCVDSGDNSLRILELTKPLSENNISLFFISSHFNDIVLIPYVLKKKVVNILMKKNFQFSDISKTYLPVATGDGMLSPMIDDNPELDFVVGSKNLEAETFKLFKESNIHPLINKHVKLLLTGSRPGEVNNTILKSAKILSSTESIPKYFSITRTYFNEVSLILPKSSKKRNTLGFDSKFIMGSVQDVIIPITIDFSKLPLDSTGIVAGLASKLITGKDQNLVELYYFSMAKSGVIMIPQENLQMVSEILSK
;
A
#
# COMPACT_ATOMS: atom_id res chain seq x y z
N MET A 1 7.58 -20.37 16.52
CA MET A 1 6.23 -19.81 16.27
C MET A 1 5.99 -19.81 14.75
N SER A 2 4.76 -19.95 14.27
CA SER A 2 4.47 -19.96 12.82
C SER A 2 4.09 -18.56 12.33
N THR A 3 4.82 -18.04 11.34
CA THR A 3 4.52 -16.74 10.72
C THR A 3 3.31 -16.86 9.80
N GLN A 4 2.30 -16.02 10.03
CA GLN A 4 1.08 -15.96 9.23
C GLN A 4 1.29 -15.11 7.97
N VAL A 5 0.83 -15.64 6.83
CA VAL A 5 0.90 -15.00 5.52
C VAL A 5 -0.51 -14.94 4.94
N HIS A 6 -0.95 -13.74 4.59
CA HIS A 6 -2.18 -13.52 3.85
C HIS A 6 -1.85 -13.34 2.37
N LEU A 7 -2.55 -14.05 1.50
CA LEU A 7 -2.36 -13.95 0.06
C LEU A 7 -3.53 -13.18 -0.54
N ASN A 8 -3.25 -12.00 -1.07
CA ASN A 8 -4.26 -11.28 -1.83
C ASN A 8 -4.49 -11.98 -3.19
N PRO A 9 -5.71 -12.43 -3.53
CA PRO A 9 -5.99 -13.08 -4.81
C PRO A 9 -5.93 -12.11 -6.01
N THR A 10 -6.07 -10.81 -5.78
CA THR A 10 -6.16 -9.79 -6.83
C THR A 10 -4.90 -9.75 -7.69
N LYS A 11 -5.10 -9.82 -9.01
CA LYS A 11 -4.02 -9.70 -10.01
C LYS A 11 -3.54 -8.25 -10.07
N LEU A 12 -2.28 -8.03 -9.72
CA LEU A 12 -1.64 -6.71 -9.69
C LEU A 12 -0.82 -6.46 -10.96
N SER A 13 -0.74 -5.19 -11.34
CA SER A 13 0.12 -4.67 -12.41
C SER A 13 1.08 -3.62 -11.86
N ILE A 14 2.30 -3.56 -12.39
CA ILE A 14 3.33 -2.60 -11.98
C ILE A 14 3.64 -1.69 -13.17
N LEU A 15 3.51 -0.38 -12.96
CA LEU A 15 3.84 0.67 -13.93
C LEU A 15 5.05 1.46 -13.43
N SER A 16 6.11 1.48 -14.24
CA SER A 16 7.30 2.33 -14.06
C SER A 16 7.15 3.60 -14.89
N ILE A 17 7.40 4.74 -14.28
CA ILE A 17 7.28 6.05 -14.92
C ILE A 17 8.53 6.86 -14.55
N SER A 18 9.28 7.33 -15.54
CA SER A 18 10.31 8.34 -15.26
C SER A 18 9.70 9.59 -14.64
N ARG A 19 10.36 10.14 -13.61
CA ARG A 19 9.78 11.22 -12.82
C ARG A 19 9.44 12.47 -13.65
N ASP A 20 10.18 12.75 -14.71
CA ASP A 20 9.92 13.89 -15.62
C ASP A 20 8.69 13.69 -16.52
N LYS A 21 8.19 12.45 -16.66
CA LYS A 21 6.94 12.10 -17.37
C LYS A 21 5.75 11.90 -16.46
N TYR A 22 5.96 11.91 -15.14
CA TYR A 22 4.94 11.73 -14.12
C TYR A 22 3.66 12.56 -14.34
N TRP A 23 3.82 13.81 -14.80
CA TRP A 23 2.72 14.75 -14.99
C TRP A 23 1.63 14.24 -15.93
N ILE A 24 1.95 13.35 -16.87
CA ILE A 24 1.00 12.72 -17.81
C ILE A 24 -0.01 11.84 -17.04
N PHE A 25 0.39 11.32 -15.87
CA PHE A 25 -0.36 10.33 -15.09
C PHE A 25 -1.11 10.92 -13.90
N ILE A 26 -1.02 12.24 -13.66
CA ILE A 26 -1.67 12.88 -12.50
C ILE A 26 -3.16 12.56 -12.44
N SER A 27 -3.88 12.70 -13.56
CA SER A 27 -5.33 12.44 -13.59
C SER A 27 -5.66 10.99 -13.21
N SER A 28 -4.90 10.02 -13.72
CA SER A 28 -5.09 8.59 -13.44
C SER A 28 -4.79 8.24 -11.98
N ILE A 29 -3.76 8.86 -11.41
CA ILE A 29 -3.41 8.72 -9.99
C ILE A 29 -4.51 9.29 -9.10
N LEU A 30 -5.04 10.46 -9.45
CA LEU A 30 -6.16 11.04 -8.70
C LEU A 30 -7.38 10.13 -8.77
N GLN A 31 -7.74 9.61 -9.95
CA GLN A 31 -8.85 8.66 -10.09
C GLN A 31 -8.66 7.42 -9.22
N LEU A 32 -7.46 6.84 -9.20
CA LEU A 32 -7.12 5.70 -8.34
C LEU A 32 -7.33 6.04 -6.85
N LEU A 33 -6.81 7.18 -6.40
CA LEU A 33 -6.91 7.60 -5.00
C LEU A 33 -8.36 7.90 -4.59
N TYR A 34 -9.13 8.63 -5.39
CA TYR A 34 -10.53 8.93 -5.11
C TYR A 34 -11.42 7.69 -5.12
N LYS A 35 -11.26 6.78 -6.09
CA LYS A 35 -12.02 5.52 -6.12
C LYS A 35 -11.81 4.71 -4.84
N SER A 36 -10.59 4.71 -4.32
CA SER A 36 -10.28 4.00 -3.08
C SER A 36 -11.04 4.57 -1.86
N ILE A 37 -11.39 5.86 -1.87
CA ILE A 37 -12.21 6.48 -0.82
C ILE A 37 -13.70 6.14 -1.02
N ASP A 38 -14.19 6.17 -2.27
CA ASP A 38 -15.60 5.85 -2.55
C ASP A 38 -15.94 4.40 -2.17
N SER A 39 -15.05 3.46 -2.49
CA SER A 39 -15.18 2.07 -2.02
C SER A 39 -15.17 1.96 -0.50
N ASN A 40 -14.56 2.93 0.20
CA ASN A 40 -14.53 2.93 1.66
C ASN A 40 -15.88 3.36 2.26
N LEU A 41 -16.53 4.35 1.65
CA LEU A 41 -17.82 4.88 2.10
C LEU A 41 -18.98 3.90 1.88
N GLN A 42 -18.95 3.13 0.79
CA GLN A 42 -19.99 2.12 0.51
C GLN A 42 -20.02 1.06 1.61
N LYS A 43 -18.86 0.52 2.02
CA LYS A 43 -18.78 -0.51 3.06
C LYS A 43 -19.24 -0.04 4.44
N ILE A 44 -18.96 1.21 4.82
CA ILE A 44 -19.46 1.75 6.10
C ILE A 44 -20.98 1.75 6.13
N ASN A 45 -21.64 2.08 5.01
CA ASN A 45 -23.09 2.06 4.95
C ASN A 45 -23.65 0.64 4.96
N ASP A 46 -22.97 -0.31 4.29
CA ASP A 46 -23.39 -1.73 4.29
C ASP A 46 -23.25 -2.38 5.69
N ASP A 47 -22.20 -2.02 6.45
CA ASP A 47 -21.99 -2.51 7.83
C ASP A 47 -23.00 -1.90 8.84
N ASP A 48 -23.51 -0.69 8.61
CA ASP A 48 -24.50 -0.02 9.49
C ASP A 48 -25.94 -0.54 9.26
N ASP A 49 -26.26 -1.08 8.07
CA ASP A 49 -27.60 -1.59 7.74
C ASP A 49 -27.86 -3.01 8.31
N ASP A 50 -26.82 -3.78 8.63
CA ASP A 50 -26.95 -5.15 9.19
C ASP A 50 -27.26 -5.20 10.69
N ASP A 51 -27.22 -4.08 11.42
CA ASP A 51 -27.54 -4.01 12.86
C ASP A 51 -28.94 -3.44 13.17
N SER A 52 -29.79 -3.26 12.17
CA SER A 52 -31.12 -2.65 12.32
C SER A 52 -32.29 -3.65 12.37
N ASN A 53 -32.17 -4.71 13.17
CA ASN A 53 -33.32 -5.56 13.55
C ASN A 53 -33.25 -6.01 15.02
N ASN A 54 -33.43 -5.08 15.96
CA ASN A 54 -34.11 -5.31 17.25
C ASN A 54 -34.10 -4.04 18.11
N ILE A 55 -35.15 -3.22 18.04
CA ILE A 55 -35.51 -2.36 19.18
C ILE A 55 -37.03 -2.43 19.35
N ASP A 56 -37.45 -3.31 20.26
CA ASP A 56 -38.78 -3.28 20.86
C ASP A 56 -38.96 -2.04 21.74
N GLU A 57 -40.20 -1.54 21.71
CA GLU A 57 -40.76 -0.46 22.50
C GLU A 57 -40.42 -0.54 24.00
N TYR A 58 -39.91 0.54 24.58
CA TYR A 58 -40.31 0.93 25.94
C TYR A 58 -40.29 2.44 26.11
N SER A 59 -41.50 2.99 26.20
CA SER A 59 -41.79 4.34 26.66
C SER A 59 -41.40 4.53 28.13
N SER A 60 -40.72 5.62 28.47
CA SER A 60 -40.99 6.33 29.72
C SER A 60 -40.67 7.81 29.62
N SER A 61 -41.70 8.58 29.94
CA SER A 61 -41.75 10.02 30.09
C SER A 61 -41.18 10.45 31.44
N THR A 62 -40.36 11.50 31.46
CA THR A 62 -40.29 12.38 32.63
C THR A 62 -39.92 13.80 32.24
N THR A 63 -40.89 14.69 32.42
CA THR A 63 -40.79 16.15 32.35
C THR A 63 -40.22 16.71 33.65
N SER A 64 -39.37 17.73 33.57
CA SER A 64 -39.35 18.83 34.54
C SER A 64 -38.82 20.13 33.92
N SER A 65 -39.74 21.06 33.78
CA SER A 65 -39.57 22.48 33.49
C SER A 65 -38.91 23.21 34.66
N PHE A 66 -38.19 24.31 34.42
CA PHE A 66 -38.34 25.59 35.13
C PHE A 66 -37.48 26.68 34.48
N SER A 67 -38.03 27.89 34.48
CA SER A 67 -37.64 29.06 33.70
C SER A 67 -37.03 30.20 34.55
N ASP A 68 -36.43 31.15 33.82
CA ASP A 68 -36.42 32.60 34.05
C ASP A 68 -35.25 33.33 34.78
N HIS A 69 -34.78 34.35 34.02
CA HIS A 69 -34.58 35.76 34.36
C HIS A 69 -33.16 36.37 34.51
N ASP A 70 -32.92 37.28 33.54
CA ASP A 70 -32.44 38.67 33.62
C ASP A 70 -30.96 39.04 33.87
N GLY A 71 -30.46 39.90 32.96
CA GLY A 71 -29.17 40.61 33.00
C GLY A 71 -29.14 41.79 34.00
N PRO A 72 -28.20 42.77 33.86
CA PRO A 72 -28.22 43.66 32.70
C PRO A 72 -26.87 44.25 32.21
N SER A 73 -26.88 44.64 30.92
CA SER A 73 -26.25 45.78 30.22
C SER A 73 -24.93 46.44 30.66
N HIS A 74 -24.03 46.66 29.69
CA HIS A 74 -23.37 47.96 29.47
C HIS A 74 -23.24 48.30 27.98
N ARG A 75 -23.72 49.51 27.65
CA ARG A 75 -23.78 50.16 26.34
C ARG A 75 -22.40 50.61 25.84
N LYS A 76 -22.20 50.66 24.51
CA LYS A 76 -21.71 51.84 23.78
C LYS A 76 -22.20 51.80 22.33
N SER A 77 -22.88 52.87 21.93
CA SER A 77 -23.44 53.18 20.62
C SER A 77 -22.38 53.92 19.77
N VAL A 78 -22.36 53.66 18.46
CA VAL A 78 -22.08 54.67 17.43
C VAL A 78 -22.97 54.34 16.23
N ASP A 79 -23.81 55.30 15.88
CA ASP A 79 -24.71 55.30 14.71
C ASP A 79 -23.96 55.56 13.41
N ASN A 80 -24.43 54.99 12.31
CA ASN A 80 -24.48 55.70 11.04
C ASN A 80 -25.63 55.17 10.18
N SER A 81 -26.49 56.08 9.74
CA SER A 81 -27.74 55.82 9.03
C SER A 81 -27.67 56.35 7.58
N SER A 82 -28.26 55.61 6.65
CA SER A 82 -28.95 56.06 5.41
C SER A 82 -29.17 54.84 4.51
N LYS A 83 -30.27 54.60 3.78
CA LYS A 83 -31.65 55.11 3.67
C LYS A 83 -32.37 54.05 2.80
N VAL A 84 -33.60 53.66 3.14
CA VAL A 84 -34.47 52.68 2.40
C VAL A 84 -35.21 53.39 1.23
N PRO A 85 -35.80 52.71 0.21
CA PRO A 85 -37.15 52.09 0.33
C PRO A 85 -37.39 50.76 -0.47
N PRO A 86 -38.49 50.00 -0.21
CA PRO A 86 -38.93 48.80 -0.96
C PRO A 86 -40.17 49.09 -1.87
N PRO A 87 -41.00 48.09 -2.29
CA PRO A 87 -40.89 47.03 -3.32
C PRO A 87 -41.83 47.33 -4.55
N PRO A 88 -42.17 46.40 -5.49
CA PRO A 88 -43.33 45.51 -5.26
C PRO A 88 -43.29 44.13 -5.98
N ALA A 89 -44.26 43.28 -5.58
CA ALA A 89 -44.54 41.93 -6.08
C ALA A 89 -45.13 41.88 -7.51
N THR A 90 -44.93 40.77 -8.23
CA THR A 90 -45.95 40.01 -9.01
C THR A 90 -45.32 38.91 -9.88
N GLY A 91 -46.06 37.80 -10.03
CA GLY A 91 -46.01 36.97 -11.25
C GLY A 91 -45.27 35.63 -11.13
N GLY A 92 -45.99 34.59 -10.73
CA GLY A 92 -45.54 33.21 -10.92
C GLY A 92 -45.74 32.76 -12.36
N TYR A 93 -44.80 31.96 -12.88
CA TYR A 93 -45.04 30.95 -13.91
C TYR A 93 -44.04 29.81 -13.71
N SER A 94 -44.58 28.65 -13.34
CA SER A 94 -43.91 27.36 -13.36
C SER A 94 -44.05 26.79 -14.77
N PHE A 95 -42.94 26.38 -15.39
CA PHE A 95 -42.95 25.49 -16.55
C PHE A 95 -42.04 24.29 -16.22
N TYR A 96 -42.70 23.17 -15.96
CA TYR A 96 -42.12 21.84 -16.03
C TYR A 96 -41.92 21.49 -17.51
N THR A 97 -40.74 20.97 -17.85
CA THR A 97 -40.56 20.20 -19.09
C THR A 97 -39.88 18.89 -18.72
N THR A 98 -40.70 17.86 -18.65
CA THR A 98 -40.35 16.44 -18.72
C THR A 98 -39.90 16.10 -20.13
N CYS A 99 -38.87 15.26 -20.26
CA CYS A 99 -38.50 14.61 -21.50
C CYS A 99 -38.42 13.09 -21.25
N ASP A 100 -39.53 12.42 -21.58
CA ASP A 100 -39.61 10.98 -21.82
C ASP A 100 -39.15 10.67 -23.25
N ASN A 101 -38.42 9.56 -23.40
CA ASN A 101 -38.26 8.74 -24.60
C ASN A 101 -37.44 7.52 -24.14
N GLY A 102 -37.84 6.27 -24.26
CA GLY A 102 -38.92 5.63 -25.01
C GLY A 102 -38.48 4.17 -25.11
N SER A 103 -39.13 3.30 -24.35
CA SER A 103 -38.89 1.86 -24.29
C SER A 103 -39.42 1.18 -25.55
N LEU A 104 -38.59 0.37 -26.21
CA LEU A 104 -39.01 -0.58 -27.24
C LEU A 104 -38.76 -1.99 -26.70
N VAL A 105 -39.87 -2.68 -26.43
CA VAL A 105 -39.94 -4.11 -26.10
C VAL A 105 -40.44 -4.85 -27.35
N PHE A 106 -39.78 -5.93 -27.74
CA PHE A 106 -40.32 -7.00 -28.58
C PHE A 106 -39.65 -8.35 -28.21
N PRO A 107 -40.29 -9.50 -28.50
CA PRO A 107 -40.51 -10.57 -27.52
C PRO A 107 -39.61 -11.81 -27.68
N ASN A 108 -39.67 -12.66 -26.66
CA ASN A 108 -39.04 -13.98 -26.51
C ASN A 108 -39.13 -14.87 -27.77
N ASP A 109 -38.04 -15.59 -28.05
CA ASP A 109 -38.09 -16.96 -28.55
C ASP A 109 -36.96 -17.79 -27.93
N TYR A 110 -37.35 -18.92 -27.35
CA TYR A 110 -36.47 -19.97 -26.85
C TYR A 110 -36.04 -20.86 -28.01
N GLU A 111 -34.74 -20.99 -28.28
CA GLU A 111 -34.19 -22.21 -28.85
C GLU A 111 -32.86 -22.60 -28.20
N ASN A 112 -32.75 -23.90 -28.04
CA ASN A 112 -31.82 -24.70 -27.26
C ASN A 112 -30.60 -25.06 -28.12
N GLY A 113 -29.37 -24.97 -27.59
CA GLY A 113 -28.22 -25.57 -28.28
C GLY A 113 -26.84 -25.17 -27.77
N GLY A 114 -26.17 -26.11 -27.10
CA GLY A 114 -24.71 -26.25 -27.12
C GLY A 114 -23.97 -25.72 -25.89
N LYS A 115 -23.71 -26.62 -24.93
CA LYS A 115 -22.68 -26.45 -23.90
C LYS A 115 -21.32 -26.25 -24.55
N SER A 116 -20.65 -25.15 -24.25
CA SER A 116 -19.19 -25.06 -24.20
C SER A 116 -18.81 -24.80 -22.74
N ASP A 117 -17.99 -25.70 -22.20
CA ASP A 117 -17.38 -25.58 -20.87
C ASP A 117 -16.39 -24.41 -20.89
N ASP A 118 -16.89 -23.18 -20.75
CA ASP A 118 -16.06 -22.05 -20.32
C ASP A 118 -16.28 -21.89 -18.82
N ASP A 119 -15.20 -22.04 -18.06
CA ASP A 119 -15.14 -21.78 -16.64
C ASP A 119 -15.61 -20.35 -16.35
N GLU A 120 -16.90 -20.18 -16.06
CA GLU A 120 -17.43 -19.00 -15.38
C GLU A 120 -16.84 -18.99 -13.97
N GLU A 121 -15.62 -18.46 -13.83
CA GLU A 121 -15.10 -18.01 -12.54
C GLU A 121 -16.07 -16.95 -12.01
N GLU A 122 -16.88 -17.35 -11.05
CA GLU A 122 -17.76 -16.50 -10.25
C GLU A 122 -16.95 -15.27 -9.80
N TYR A 123 -17.31 -14.09 -10.33
CA TYR A 123 -16.72 -12.81 -9.93
C TYR A 123 -17.22 -12.48 -8.52
N ASP A 124 -16.64 -13.12 -7.51
CA ASP A 124 -16.61 -12.52 -6.18
C ASP A 124 -16.08 -11.10 -6.35
N GLU A 125 -16.76 -10.11 -5.78
CA GLU A 125 -16.30 -8.72 -5.78
C GLU A 125 -14.95 -8.66 -5.05
N GLU A 126 -13.86 -8.88 -5.78
CA GLU A 126 -12.50 -8.82 -5.25
C GLU A 126 -12.30 -7.45 -4.60
N GLU A 127 -12.00 -7.44 -3.30
CA GLU A 127 -11.74 -6.24 -2.53
C GLU A 127 -10.46 -5.54 -3.04
N ASP A 128 -10.63 -4.67 -4.04
CA ASP A 128 -9.59 -3.90 -4.74
C ASP A 128 -9.00 -2.75 -3.87
N TYR A 129 -8.61 -3.03 -2.62
CA TYR A 129 -8.03 -2.01 -1.72
C TYR A 129 -6.55 -1.75 -1.98
N PHE A 130 -5.83 -2.76 -2.48
CA PHE A 130 -4.38 -2.67 -2.60
C PHE A 130 -3.97 -1.65 -3.67
N PHE A 131 -3.21 -0.65 -3.25
CA PHE A 131 -2.42 0.15 -4.17
C PHE A 131 -1.12 0.62 -3.50
N HIS A 132 -0.12 0.84 -4.34
CA HIS A 132 1.15 1.40 -3.94
C HIS A 132 1.56 2.46 -4.96
N ILE A 133 1.86 3.67 -4.48
CA ILE A 133 2.44 4.74 -5.29
C ILE A 133 3.70 5.20 -4.58
N ALA A 134 4.84 5.05 -5.22
CA ALA A 134 6.12 5.50 -4.70
C ALA A 134 6.82 6.44 -5.68
N MET A 135 7.57 7.37 -5.10
CA MET A 135 8.36 8.38 -5.78
C MET A 135 9.79 8.32 -5.23
N THR A 136 10.76 8.29 -6.13
CA THR A 136 12.19 8.54 -5.88
C THR A 136 12.63 9.72 -6.77
N PRO A 137 13.83 10.28 -6.60
CA PRO A 137 14.29 11.39 -7.44
C PRO A 137 14.17 11.15 -8.95
N ASP A 138 14.25 9.90 -9.39
CA ASP A 138 14.34 9.53 -10.81
C ASP A 138 13.11 8.75 -11.30
N GLU A 139 12.36 8.09 -10.42
CA GLU A 139 11.29 7.16 -10.78
C GLU A 139 10.00 7.39 -9.97
N CYS A 140 8.86 7.15 -10.61
CA CYS A 140 7.57 6.89 -9.96
C CYS A 140 7.12 5.47 -10.31
N THR A 141 6.78 4.68 -9.29
CA THR A 141 6.22 3.33 -9.46
C THR A 141 4.80 3.30 -8.94
N ILE A 142 3.89 2.73 -9.74
CA ILE A 142 2.48 2.54 -9.40
C ILE A 142 2.17 1.05 -9.45
N ILE A 143 1.53 0.54 -8.41
CA ILE A 143 1.07 -0.84 -8.32
C ILE A 143 -0.39 -0.80 -7.90
N CYS A 144 -1.26 -1.43 -8.67
CA CYS A 144 -2.68 -1.56 -8.35
C CYS A 144 -3.26 -2.76 -9.10
N SER A 145 -4.55 -3.07 -8.88
CA SER A 145 -5.21 -4.15 -9.59
C SER A 145 -5.17 -3.95 -11.10
N GLN A 146 -5.09 -5.04 -11.85
CA GLN A 146 -5.07 -5.01 -13.31
C GLN A 146 -6.32 -4.32 -13.89
N LYS A 147 -7.46 -4.45 -13.20
CA LYS A 147 -8.71 -3.76 -13.52
C LYS A 147 -8.53 -2.25 -13.48
N LEU A 148 -8.04 -1.71 -12.35
CA LEU A 148 -7.82 -0.26 -12.18
C LEU A 148 -6.68 0.26 -13.08
N MET A 149 -5.62 -0.53 -13.28
CA MET A 149 -4.54 -0.20 -14.21
C MET A 149 -5.09 -0.02 -15.64
N LYS A 150 -5.89 -0.97 -16.13
CA LYS A 150 -6.52 -0.88 -17.44
C LYS A 150 -7.52 0.29 -17.53
N GLN A 151 -8.29 0.52 -16.47
CA GLN A 151 -9.33 1.53 -16.46
C GLN A 151 -8.77 2.96 -16.47
N TYR A 152 -7.75 3.24 -15.65
CA TYR A 152 -7.27 4.62 -15.45
C TYR A 152 -5.94 4.92 -16.14
N PHE A 153 -5.06 3.94 -16.34
CA PHE A 153 -3.70 4.17 -16.81
C PHE A 153 -3.45 3.79 -18.28
N GLN A 154 -4.35 3.03 -18.91
CA GLN A 154 -4.17 2.59 -20.30
C GLN A 154 -4.01 3.77 -21.27
N GLN A 155 -4.88 4.78 -21.18
CA GLN A 155 -4.83 5.94 -22.06
C GLN A 155 -3.50 6.71 -21.96
N PRO A 156 -3.00 7.13 -20.78
CA PRO A 156 -1.70 7.82 -20.71
C PRO A 156 -0.52 6.93 -21.09
N ILE A 157 -0.58 5.61 -20.86
CA ILE A 157 0.43 4.66 -21.36
C ILE A 157 0.47 4.70 -22.90
N ASP A 158 -0.69 4.66 -23.56
CA ASP A 158 -0.75 4.68 -25.02
C ASP A 158 -0.31 6.01 -25.61
N ILE A 159 -0.58 7.13 -24.92
CA ILE A 159 -0.01 8.45 -25.28
C ILE A 159 1.52 8.41 -25.19
N CYS A 160 2.09 7.84 -24.13
CA CYS A 160 3.55 7.73 -23.99
C CYS A 160 4.16 6.88 -25.11
N LYS A 161 3.50 5.79 -25.52
CA LYS A 161 3.91 4.98 -26.67
C LYS A 161 3.86 5.77 -27.98
N GLN A 162 2.79 6.53 -28.22
CA GLN A 162 2.67 7.39 -29.42
C GLN A 162 3.74 8.47 -29.48
N LEU A 163 4.17 8.98 -28.32
CA LEU A 163 5.26 9.95 -28.19
C LEU A 163 6.66 9.31 -28.19
N ASN A 164 6.75 7.98 -28.32
CA ASN A 164 7.99 7.20 -28.28
C ASN A 164 8.80 7.38 -26.98
N TYR A 165 8.13 7.55 -25.84
CA TYR A 165 8.79 7.52 -24.54
C TYR A 165 9.13 6.07 -24.15
N THR A 166 10.41 5.80 -23.94
CA THR A 166 10.95 4.47 -23.57
C THR A 166 11.12 4.29 -22.06
N ASP A 167 10.97 5.37 -21.32
CA ASP A 167 11.17 5.51 -19.88
C ASP A 167 9.85 5.47 -19.10
N VAL A 168 8.77 5.02 -19.77
CA VAL A 168 7.47 4.69 -19.20
C VAL A 168 7.11 3.28 -19.64
N GLU A 169 6.96 2.37 -18.68
CA GLU A 169 6.84 0.94 -18.96
C GLU A 169 5.86 0.26 -18.00
N LEU A 170 4.85 -0.38 -18.58
CA LEU A 170 4.03 -1.35 -17.86
C LEU A 170 4.76 -2.70 -17.90
N LEU A 171 5.07 -3.24 -16.73
CA LEU A 171 5.76 -4.53 -16.64
C LEU A 171 4.88 -5.63 -17.26
N PRO A 172 5.49 -6.60 -17.97
CA PRO A 172 4.75 -7.59 -18.75
C PRO A 172 4.04 -8.64 -17.89
N ASP A 173 4.62 -8.94 -16.72
CA ASP A 173 4.09 -9.95 -15.82
C ASP A 173 2.98 -9.41 -14.92
N ARG A 174 2.13 -10.33 -14.46
CA ARG A 174 1.12 -10.07 -13.43
C ARG A 174 1.67 -10.52 -12.10
N TYR A 175 1.30 -9.82 -11.04
CA TYR A 175 1.81 -10.09 -9.70
C TYR A 175 0.68 -10.40 -8.71
N LEU A 176 1.03 -11.07 -7.61
CA LEU A 176 0.20 -11.25 -6.43
C LEU A 176 0.94 -10.69 -5.22
N SER A 177 0.22 -10.09 -4.28
CA SER A 177 0.79 -9.63 -3.03
C SER A 177 0.58 -10.63 -1.90
N LEU A 178 1.68 -10.95 -1.22
CA LEU A 178 1.71 -11.66 0.04
C LEU A 178 1.91 -10.62 1.14
N PHE A 179 1.00 -10.55 2.09
CA PHE A 179 1.13 -9.74 3.30
C PHE A 179 1.54 -10.64 4.44
N VAL A 180 2.47 -10.17 5.26
CA VAL A 180 2.94 -10.93 6.41
C VAL A 180 2.62 -10.11 7.64
N ASP A 181 1.87 -10.68 8.58
CA ASP A 181 1.39 -9.95 9.75
C ASP A 181 2.53 -9.73 10.74
N CYS A 182 2.77 -8.48 11.13
CA CYS A 182 3.78 -8.13 12.13
C CYS A 182 3.25 -8.41 13.54
N VAL A 183 3.23 -9.69 13.95
CA VAL A 183 2.65 -10.07 15.25
C VAL A 183 3.55 -9.64 16.43
N ASP A 184 4.87 -9.51 16.19
CA ASP A 184 5.83 -9.18 17.24
C ASP A 184 6.79 -8.06 16.79
N SER A 185 6.90 -7.00 17.59
CA SER A 185 7.72 -5.80 17.35
C SER A 185 9.25 -6.01 17.47
N GLY A 186 9.72 -7.25 17.25
CA GLY A 186 11.06 -7.69 17.63
C GLY A 186 12.13 -7.51 16.57
N ASP A 187 11.90 -7.98 15.33
CA ASP A 187 12.99 -8.11 14.33
C ASP A 187 12.47 -8.04 12.88
N ASN A 188 11.93 -6.89 12.49
CA ASN A 188 11.45 -6.64 11.10
C ASN A 188 12.52 -6.96 10.04
N SER A 189 13.80 -6.76 10.34
CA SER A 189 14.90 -7.04 9.42
C SER A 189 15.11 -8.53 9.17
N LEU A 190 14.99 -9.39 10.18
CA LEU A 190 15.12 -10.84 10.01
C LEU A 190 14.03 -11.41 9.13
N ARG A 191 12.82 -10.84 9.21
CA ARG A 191 11.69 -11.32 8.41
C ARG A 191 11.89 -11.13 6.91
N ILE A 192 12.57 -10.05 6.51
CA ILE A 192 12.96 -9.84 5.11
C ILE A 192 13.77 -11.04 4.62
N LEU A 193 14.71 -11.53 5.42
CA LEU A 193 15.50 -12.72 5.08
C LEU A 193 14.67 -14.00 5.09
N GLU A 194 13.86 -14.22 6.12
CA GLU A 194 13.01 -15.41 6.23
C GLU A 194 12.10 -15.61 5.02
N LEU A 195 11.57 -14.51 4.47
CA LEU A 195 10.70 -14.53 3.30
C LEU A 195 11.49 -14.57 1.99
N THR A 196 12.51 -13.73 1.83
CA THR A 196 13.16 -13.54 0.53
C THR A 196 14.22 -14.59 0.22
N LYS A 197 14.90 -15.15 1.23
CA LYS A 197 15.92 -16.19 1.06
C LYS A 197 15.37 -17.45 0.39
N PRO A 198 14.33 -18.13 0.91
CA PRO A 198 13.83 -19.37 0.30
C PRO A 198 13.29 -19.15 -1.12
N LEU A 199 12.71 -17.98 -1.42
CA LEU A 199 12.24 -17.63 -2.75
C LEU A 199 13.42 -17.40 -3.72
N SER A 200 14.45 -16.69 -3.26
CA SER A 200 15.67 -16.44 -4.03
C SER A 200 16.43 -17.72 -4.34
N GLU A 201 16.60 -18.62 -3.37
CA GLU A 201 17.25 -19.93 -3.55
C GLU A 201 16.51 -20.84 -4.54
N ASN A 202 15.23 -20.54 -4.82
CA ASN A 202 14.40 -21.26 -5.78
C ASN A 202 14.21 -20.49 -7.09
N ASN A 203 15.05 -19.48 -7.36
CA ASN A 203 15.01 -18.63 -8.56
C ASN A 203 13.63 -18.00 -8.80
N ILE A 204 13.09 -17.37 -7.76
CA ILE A 204 11.84 -16.61 -7.85
C ILE A 204 12.18 -15.12 -7.71
N SER A 205 11.92 -14.35 -8.76
CA SER A 205 12.00 -12.89 -8.72
C SER A 205 10.84 -12.36 -7.89
N LEU A 206 11.09 -11.27 -7.16
CA LEU A 206 10.10 -10.66 -6.27
C LEU A 206 10.34 -9.16 -6.15
N PHE A 207 9.27 -8.44 -5.81
CA PHE A 207 9.35 -7.08 -5.27
C PHE A 207 9.03 -7.15 -3.78
N PHE A 208 9.80 -6.44 -2.98
CA PHE A 208 9.61 -6.30 -1.54
C PHE A 208 9.28 -4.85 -1.18
N ILE A 209 8.24 -4.64 -0.37
CA ILE A 209 7.83 -3.33 0.14
C ILE A 209 7.61 -3.45 1.64
N SER A 210 8.49 -2.82 2.42
CA SER A 210 8.27 -2.61 3.85
C SER A 210 7.29 -1.46 4.05
N SER A 211 6.19 -1.71 4.77
CA SER A 211 5.26 -0.66 5.19
C SER A 211 5.29 -0.48 6.70
N HIS A 212 4.56 0.51 7.21
CA HIS A 212 4.44 0.74 8.65
C HIS A 212 3.68 -0.38 9.36
N PHE A 213 2.76 -1.05 8.66
CA PHE A 213 1.89 -2.07 9.23
C PHE A 213 2.42 -3.47 8.93
N ASN A 214 2.73 -3.75 7.66
CA ASN A 214 3.07 -5.08 7.17
C ASN A 214 4.22 -5.03 6.15
N ASP A 215 4.93 -6.14 5.95
CA ASP A 215 5.77 -6.32 4.77
C ASP A 215 4.95 -6.96 3.65
N ILE A 216 5.18 -6.48 2.44
CA ILE A 216 4.47 -6.90 1.25
C ILE A 216 5.49 -7.51 0.29
N VAL A 217 5.25 -8.75 -0.13
CA VAL A 217 6.05 -9.43 -1.15
C VAL A 217 5.19 -9.61 -2.40
N LEU A 218 5.61 -9.03 -3.51
CA LEU A 218 4.99 -9.25 -4.81
C LEU A 218 5.72 -10.35 -5.55
N ILE A 219 4.98 -11.37 -5.97
CA ILE A 219 5.50 -12.52 -6.72
C ILE A 219 4.80 -12.60 -8.08
N PRO A 220 5.45 -13.14 -9.12
CA PRO A 220 4.77 -13.44 -10.38
C PRO A 220 3.57 -14.36 -10.15
N TYR A 221 2.41 -13.98 -10.68
CA TYR A 221 1.13 -14.69 -10.52
C TYR A 221 1.25 -16.18 -10.91
N VAL A 222 1.96 -16.46 -11.99
CA VAL A 222 2.20 -17.81 -12.52
C VAL A 222 2.96 -18.72 -11.55
N LEU A 223 3.69 -18.15 -10.59
CA LEU A 223 4.47 -18.87 -9.60
C LEU A 223 3.73 -19.09 -8.28
N LYS A 224 2.46 -18.68 -8.14
CA LYS A 224 1.64 -18.82 -6.91
C LYS A 224 1.80 -20.18 -6.23
N LYS A 225 1.53 -21.27 -6.96
CA LYS A 225 1.59 -22.64 -6.42
C LYS A 225 3.00 -23.01 -5.94
N LYS A 226 4.04 -22.60 -6.68
CA LYS A 226 5.44 -22.85 -6.34
C LYS A 226 5.82 -22.11 -5.05
N VAL A 227 5.45 -20.83 -4.95
CA VAL A 227 5.74 -19.99 -3.77
C VAL A 227 5.05 -20.52 -2.51
N VAL A 228 3.75 -20.84 -2.60
CA VAL A 228 2.99 -21.40 -1.46
C VAL A 228 3.63 -22.70 -0.97
N ASN A 229 4.02 -23.59 -1.88
CA ASN A 229 4.71 -24.84 -1.51
C ASN A 229 6.09 -24.61 -0.86
N ILE A 230 6.85 -23.62 -1.31
CA ILE A 230 8.15 -23.28 -0.73
C ILE A 230 7.97 -22.74 0.69
N LEU A 231 7.06 -21.79 0.88
CA LEU A 231 6.84 -21.15 2.18
C LEU A 231 6.18 -22.10 3.19
N MET A 232 5.25 -22.96 2.78
CA MET A 232 4.69 -24.00 3.67
C MET A 232 5.75 -24.97 4.19
N LYS A 233 6.73 -25.36 3.36
CA LYS A 233 7.88 -26.18 3.79
C LYS A 233 8.78 -25.47 4.80
N LYS A 234 8.67 -24.16 4.93
CA LYS A 234 9.41 -23.31 5.86
C LYS A 234 8.54 -22.84 7.03
N ASN A 235 7.45 -23.56 7.34
CA ASN A 235 6.55 -23.31 8.48
C ASN A 235 5.73 -22.01 8.40
N PHE A 236 5.60 -21.39 7.23
CA PHE A 236 4.64 -20.30 7.03
C PHE A 236 3.22 -20.87 6.90
N GLN A 237 2.26 -20.24 7.57
CA GLN A 237 0.84 -20.60 7.51
C GLN A 237 0.09 -19.59 6.64
N PHE A 238 -0.66 -20.10 5.66
CA PHE A 238 -1.49 -19.26 4.80
C PHE A 238 -2.91 -19.20 5.36
N SER A 239 -3.41 -18.00 5.62
CA SER A 239 -4.77 -17.80 6.14
C SER A 239 -5.86 -18.03 5.10
N ASP A 240 -5.51 -18.09 3.82
CA ASP A 240 -6.46 -17.96 2.70
C ASP A 240 -6.58 -19.20 1.81
N ILE A 241 -6.49 -20.38 2.42
CA ILE A 241 -6.91 -21.62 1.76
C ILE A 241 -8.09 -22.18 2.57
N SER A 242 -9.28 -21.75 2.17
CA SER A 242 -10.62 -22.12 2.67
C SER A 242 -11.09 -21.48 3.98
N LYS A 243 -12.34 -20.97 3.96
CA LYS A 243 -13.20 -20.69 5.13
C LYS A 243 -13.52 -21.98 5.91
N THR A 244 -12.52 -22.79 6.22
CA THR A 244 -12.66 -24.01 7.01
C THR A 244 -11.52 -24.01 8.01
N TYR A 245 -11.82 -23.49 9.20
CA TYR A 245 -11.11 -23.88 10.41
C TYR A 245 -11.16 -25.41 10.50
N LEU A 246 -10.12 -26.09 10.02
CA LEU A 246 -9.83 -27.43 10.47
C LEU A 246 -9.01 -27.28 11.75
N PRO A 247 -9.60 -27.51 12.93
CA PRO A 247 -8.79 -27.66 14.12
C PRO A 247 -7.88 -28.87 13.88
N VAL A 248 -6.56 -28.66 13.94
CA VAL A 248 -5.63 -29.77 14.09
C VAL A 248 -5.97 -30.41 15.43
N ALA A 249 -6.76 -31.48 15.39
CA ALA A 249 -7.01 -32.32 16.55
C ALA A 249 -5.67 -32.89 17.00
N THR A 250 -5.18 -32.41 18.15
CA THR A 250 -4.10 -33.03 18.90
C THR A 250 -4.61 -34.37 19.42
N GLY A 251 -4.41 -35.41 18.62
CA GLY A 251 -4.56 -36.81 19.00
C GLY A 251 -3.27 -37.31 19.66
N ASP A 252 -3.44 -37.81 20.87
CA ASP A 252 -2.43 -38.28 21.81
C ASP A 252 -1.58 -39.47 21.30
N GLY A 253 -0.29 -39.47 21.67
CA GLY A 253 0.55 -40.67 21.79
C GLY A 253 1.30 -41.23 20.57
N MET A 254 2.51 -40.72 20.30
CA MET A 254 3.70 -41.59 20.18
C MET A 254 5.03 -40.83 20.20
N LEU A 255 5.98 -41.39 20.96
CA LEU A 255 7.31 -40.90 21.30
C LEU A 255 8.18 -40.57 20.08
N SER A 256 8.76 -39.37 20.02
CA SER A 256 9.96 -39.09 19.22
C SER A 256 11.20 -39.02 20.10
N PRO A 257 12.35 -39.54 19.62
CA PRO A 257 13.58 -39.60 20.38
C PRO A 257 14.20 -38.19 20.51
N MET A 258 14.85 -37.97 21.64
CA MET A 258 15.68 -36.81 21.93
C MET A 258 16.76 -36.66 20.84
N ILE A 259 16.61 -35.69 19.95
CA ILE A 259 17.71 -35.13 19.16
C ILE A 259 18.00 -33.77 19.77
N ASP A 260 19.14 -33.73 20.44
CA ASP A 260 19.83 -32.56 20.96
C ASP A 260 20.48 -31.86 19.75
N ASP A 261 19.75 -30.94 19.12
CA ASP A 261 20.29 -29.96 18.16
C ASP A 261 19.30 -28.80 18.05
N ASN A 262 19.75 -27.60 18.44
CA ASN A 262 18.96 -26.38 18.50
C ASN A 262 18.76 -25.79 17.07
N PRO A 263 17.59 -25.94 16.41
CA PRO A 263 17.43 -25.62 14.98
C PRO A 263 17.11 -24.15 14.70
N GLU A 264 16.87 -23.33 15.73
CA GLU A 264 16.45 -21.93 15.54
C GLU A 264 17.56 -21.01 15.04
N LEU A 265 18.84 -21.38 15.23
CA LEU A 265 19.96 -20.50 14.86
C LEU A 265 20.40 -20.62 13.39
N ASP A 266 20.12 -21.74 12.71
CA ASP A 266 20.58 -22.00 11.34
C ASP A 266 19.69 -21.32 10.26
N PHE A 267 18.47 -20.95 10.63
CA PHE A 267 17.53 -20.30 9.71
C PHE A 267 17.83 -18.81 9.50
N VAL A 268 18.37 -18.16 10.54
CA VAL A 268 18.52 -16.71 10.69
C VAL A 268 19.85 -16.19 10.11
N VAL A 269 20.79 -17.08 9.76
CA VAL A 269 22.03 -16.69 9.10
C VAL A 269 21.74 -16.39 7.62
N GLY A 270 21.97 -15.14 7.22
CA GLY A 270 21.94 -14.70 5.84
C GLY A 270 22.73 -15.63 4.90
N SER A 271 22.38 -15.67 3.62
CA SER A 271 23.04 -16.59 2.69
C SER A 271 24.31 -15.96 2.12
N LYS A 272 25.48 -16.44 2.56
CA LYS A 272 26.79 -16.03 1.99
C LYS A 272 26.87 -16.25 0.48
N ASN A 273 26.16 -17.26 -0.03
CA ASN A 273 26.09 -17.53 -1.46
C ASN A 273 25.28 -16.45 -2.18
N LEU A 274 24.06 -16.13 -1.70
CA LEU A 274 23.23 -15.07 -2.28
C LEU A 274 23.92 -13.69 -2.18
N GLU A 275 24.63 -13.43 -1.09
CA GLU A 275 25.48 -12.26 -0.94
C GLU A 275 26.54 -12.22 -2.06
N ALA A 276 27.35 -13.27 -2.19
CA ALA A 276 28.43 -13.32 -3.17
C ALA A 276 27.91 -13.16 -4.61
N GLU A 277 26.80 -13.82 -4.95
CA GLU A 277 26.16 -13.73 -6.26
C GLU A 277 25.62 -12.31 -6.54
N THR A 278 24.96 -11.69 -5.56
CA THR A 278 24.39 -10.33 -5.70
C THR A 278 25.49 -9.30 -5.93
N PHE A 279 26.56 -9.33 -5.12
CA PHE A 279 27.64 -8.35 -5.26
C PHE A 279 28.52 -8.61 -6.49
N LYS A 280 28.62 -9.87 -6.94
CA LYS A 280 29.21 -10.20 -8.24
C LYS A 280 28.38 -9.58 -9.38
N LEU A 281 27.06 -9.75 -9.37
CA LEU A 281 26.14 -9.17 -10.35
C LEU A 281 26.26 -7.63 -10.39
N PHE A 282 26.36 -6.98 -9.23
CA PHE A 282 26.53 -5.52 -9.14
C PHE A 282 27.84 -5.07 -9.77
N LYS A 283 28.94 -5.79 -9.49
CA LYS A 283 30.25 -5.48 -10.06
C LYS A 283 30.26 -5.65 -11.57
N GLU A 284 29.68 -6.73 -12.08
CA GLU A 284 29.59 -7.02 -13.51
C GLU A 284 28.71 -6.00 -14.26
N SER A 285 27.64 -5.51 -13.61
CA SER A 285 26.69 -4.55 -14.19
C SER A 285 27.03 -3.09 -13.88
N ASN A 286 28.14 -2.82 -13.18
CA ASN A 286 28.56 -1.49 -12.73
C ASN A 286 27.45 -0.75 -11.95
N ILE A 287 26.90 -1.42 -10.95
CA ILE A 287 25.86 -0.92 -10.04
C ILE A 287 26.51 -0.56 -8.71
N HIS A 288 26.27 0.66 -8.25
CA HIS A 288 26.84 1.20 -7.01
C HIS A 288 25.71 1.73 -6.12
N PRO A 289 25.49 1.15 -4.93
CA PRO A 289 24.55 1.69 -3.96
C PRO A 289 24.91 3.13 -3.55
N LEU A 290 23.95 4.04 -3.67
CA LEU A 290 24.13 5.46 -3.34
C LEU A 290 23.44 5.81 -2.02
N ILE A 291 24.23 6.15 -1.00
CA ILE A 291 23.74 6.56 0.31
C ILE A 291 23.38 8.05 0.31
N ASN A 292 22.10 8.38 0.49
CA ASN A 292 21.61 9.76 0.45
C ASN A 292 21.61 10.42 1.85
N LYS A 293 22.80 10.68 2.41
CA LYS A 293 22.99 11.17 3.80
C LYS A 293 22.22 12.44 4.17
N HIS A 294 21.92 13.29 3.18
CA HIS A 294 21.19 14.55 3.40
C HIS A 294 19.67 14.41 3.31
N VAL A 295 19.18 13.24 2.88
CA VAL A 295 17.76 12.92 2.82
C VAL A 295 17.37 12.23 4.11
N LYS A 296 16.45 12.83 4.84
CA LYS A 296 15.89 12.29 6.09
C LYS A 296 14.42 12.00 5.87
N LEU A 297 14.04 10.74 6.00
CA LEU A 297 12.67 10.27 5.80
C LEU A 297 12.06 9.83 7.14
N LEU A 298 10.75 9.62 7.11
CA LEU A 298 9.96 9.00 8.15
C LEU A 298 9.07 7.94 7.50
N LEU A 299 9.13 6.71 8.00
CA LEU A 299 8.12 5.68 7.74
C LEU A 299 7.02 5.78 8.79
N THR A 300 5.77 5.88 8.35
CA THR A 300 4.63 6.12 9.22
C THR A 300 3.36 5.55 8.62
N GLY A 301 2.26 5.57 9.36
CA GLY A 301 0.93 5.19 8.90
C GLY A 301 -0.12 6.21 9.27
N SER A 302 -1.29 6.14 8.63
CA SER A 302 -2.48 6.87 9.04
C SER A 302 -2.98 6.36 10.39
N ARG A 303 -3.47 7.25 11.25
CA ARG A 303 -4.25 6.82 12.42
C ARG A 303 -5.57 6.17 12.01
N PRO A 304 -6.15 5.28 12.85
CA PRO A 304 -7.52 4.83 12.68
C PRO A 304 -8.47 6.02 12.53
N GLY A 305 -9.38 5.97 11.55
CA GLY A 305 -10.28 7.06 11.20
C GLY A 305 -9.69 8.17 10.30
N GLU A 306 -8.37 8.23 10.12
CA GLU A 306 -7.69 9.25 9.29
C GLU A 306 -7.31 8.74 7.89
N VAL A 307 -7.71 7.52 7.53
CA VAL A 307 -7.36 6.86 6.25
C VAL A 307 -7.81 7.70 5.04
N ASN A 308 -9.10 8.03 4.95
CA ASN A 308 -9.64 8.79 3.82
C ASN A 308 -9.00 10.18 3.73
N ASN A 309 -8.81 10.87 4.86
CA ASN A 309 -8.14 12.16 4.92
C ASN A 309 -6.67 12.06 4.48
N THR A 310 -5.98 10.96 4.83
CA THR A 310 -4.61 10.68 4.41
C THR A 310 -4.51 10.49 2.90
N ILE A 311 -5.47 9.77 2.30
CA ILE A 311 -5.54 9.57 0.85
C ILE A 311 -5.81 10.91 0.15
N LEU A 312 -6.75 11.73 0.64
CA LEU A 312 -7.03 13.07 0.10
C LEU A 312 -5.83 14.01 0.18
N LYS A 313 -5.10 14.03 1.31
CA LYS A 313 -3.86 14.80 1.46
C LYS A 313 -2.79 14.32 0.48
N SER A 314 -2.68 13.00 0.28
CA SER A 314 -1.75 12.41 -0.69
C SER A 314 -2.11 12.79 -2.13
N ALA A 315 -3.40 12.78 -2.48
CA ALA A 315 -3.90 13.26 -3.77
C ALA A 315 -3.54 14.74 -4.01
N LYS A 316 -3.67 15.59 -3.00
CA LYS A 316 -3.24 16.99 -3.07
C LYS A 316 -1.73 17.15 -3.31
N ILE A 317 -0.91 16.29 -2.71
CA ILE A 317 0.55 16.33 -2.89
C ILE A 317 0.90 15.88 -4.31
N LEU A 318 0.34 14.76 -4.74
CA LEU A 318 0.62 14.12 -6.02
C LEU A 318 0.06 14.92 -7.22
N SER A 319 -0.93 15.79 -7.00
CA SER A 319 -1.40 16.73 -8.03
C SER A 319 -0.56 18.01 -8.13
N SER A 320 0.35 18.29 -7.19
CA SER A 320 1.22 19.46 -7.25
C SER A 320 2.34 19.26 -8.25
N THR A 321 2.68 20.26 -9.07
CA THR A 321 3.82 20.18 -10.01
C THR A 321 5.13 20.66 -9.41
N GLU A 322 5.09 21.48 -8.35
CA GLU A 322 6.28 22.15 -7.80
C GLU A 322 6.71 21.62 -6.43
N SER A 323 5.79 21.03 -5.66
CA SER A 323 6.02 20.71 -4.25
C SER A 323 6.08 19.22 -3.92
N ILE A 324 6.18 18.34 -4.92
CA ILE A 324 6.26 16.89 -4.68
C ILE A 324 7.62 16.56 -4.04
N PRO A 325 7.65 15.90 -2.87
CA PRO A 325 8.89 15.47 -2.25
C PRO A 325 9.68 14.49 -3.13
N LYS A 326 11.02 14.57 -3.09
CA LYS A 326 11.89 13.62 -3.79
C LYS A 326 11.59 12.16 -3.44
N TYR A 327 11.36 11.89 -2.17
CA TYR A 327 10.89 10.59 -1.70
C TYR A 327 9.53 10.78 -1.07
N PHE A 328 8.55 10.05 -1.59
CA PHE A 328 7.20 10.00 -1.10
C PHE A 328 6.62 8.63 -1.45
N SER A 329 5.92 8.00 -0.53
CA SER A 329 5.11 6.84 -0.88
C SER A 329 3.80 6.84 -0.12
N ILE A 330 2.80 6.25 -0.75
CA ILE A 330 1.55 5.86 -0.11
C ILE A 330 1.26 4.41 -0.50
N THR A 331 1.03 3.57 0.50
CA THR A 331 0.68 2.17 0.32
C THR A 331 -0.59 1.90 1.10
N ARG A 332 -1.62 1.41 0.43
CA ARG A 332 -2.82 0.88 1.06
C ARG A 332 -2.82 -0.62 0.92
N THR A 333 -2.98 -1.32 2.03
CA THR A 333 -3.00 -2.79 2.09
C THR A 333 -4.41 -3.29 2.30
N TYR A 334 -5.04 -2.82 3.39
CA TYR A 334 -6.41 -3.13 3.76
C TYR A 334 -7.28 -1.87 3.77
N PHE A 335 -8.57 -2.05 4.03
CA PHE A 335 -9.53 -0.96 4.10
C PHE A 335 -9.12 0.16 5.08
N ASN A 336 -8.57 -0.19 6.24
CA ASN A 336 -8.25 0.72 7.36
C ASN A 336 -6.76 1.04 7.52
N GLU A 337 -5.89 0.59 6.61
CA GLU A 337 -4.43 0.73 6.73
C GLU A 337 -3.82 1.46 5.55
N VAL A 338 -3.23 2.63 5.82
CA VAL A 338 -2.43 3.37 4.83
C VAL A 338 -1.07 3.73 5.41
N SER A 339 -0.02 3.19 4.82
CA SER A 339 1.37 3.54 5.15
C SER A 339 1.89 4.65 4.25
N LEU A 340 2.80 5.46 4.78
CA LEU A 340 3.41 6.60 4.13
C LEU A 340 4.93 6.63 4.34
N ILE A 341 5.64 7.07 3.31
CA ILE A 341 6.99 7.63 3.45
C ILE A 341 6.92 9.14 3.24
N LEU A 342 7.36 9.88 4.26
CA LEU A 342 7.34 11.34 4.27
C LEU A 342 8.72 11.92 4.57
N PRO A 343 9.01 13.18 4.16
CA PRO A 343 10.17 13.91 4.68
C PRO A 343 10.14 14.00 6.21
N LYS A 344 11.26 13.79 6.90
CA LYS A 344 11.33 13.84 8.37
C LYS A 344 11.03 15.22 8.97
N SER A 345 11.33 16.29 8.23
CA SER A 345 11.19 17.66 8.71
C SER A 345 9.74 18.00 9.04
N SER A 346 9.44 18.28 10.31
CA SER A 346 8.08 18.63 10.76
C SER A 346 7.49 19.81 9.98
N LYS A 347 8.31 20.84 9.68
CA LYS A 347 7.86 21.98 8.85
C LYS A 347 7.40 21.52 7.47
N LYS A 348 8.18 20.67 6.79
CA LYS A 348 7.82 20.13 5.48
C LYS A 348 6.58 19.24 5.56
N ARG A 349 6.48 18.36 6.56
CA ARG A 349 5.28 17.52 6.71
C ARG A 349 4.02 18.34 6.98
N ASN A 350 4.11 19.36 7.83
CA ASN A 350 2.97 20.25 8.11
C ASN A 350 2.50 20.98 6.85
N THR A 351 3.43 21.44 5.99
CA THR A 351 3.04 22.04 4.68
C THR A 351 2.37 21.05 3.74
N LEU A 352 2.67 19.77 3.88
CA LEU A 352 2.03 18.67 3.13
C LEU A 352 0.71 18.21 3.79
N GLY A 353 0.30 18.79 4.93
CA GLY A 353 -0.92 18.41 5.65
C GLY A 353 -0.77 17.24 6.63
N PHE A 354 0.47 16.77 6.86
CA PHE A 354 0.78 15.65 7.74
C PHE A 354 1.38 16.11 9.07
N ASP A 355 0.51 16.65 9.93
CA ASP A 355 0.84 16.89 11.33
C ASP A 355 0.98 15.55 12.08
N SER A 356 1.91 15.50 13.03
CA SER A 356 2.10 14.40 13.99
C SER A 356 0.81 13.85 14.61
N LYS A 357 -0.23 14.67 14.79
CA LYS A 357 -1.51 14.23 15.37
C LYS A 357 -2.35 13.33 14.45
N PHE A 358 -2.08 13.32 13.15
CA PHE A 358 -2.82 12.53 12.15
C PHE A 358 -2.11 11.26 11.70
N ILE A 359 -0.85 11.10 12.13
CA ILE A 359 0.02 9.98 11.73
C ILE A 359 0.40 9.13 12.94
N MET A 360 0.86 7.91 12.69
CA MET A 360 1.25 6.90 13.69
C MET A 360 2.75 6.65 13.73
N GLY A 361 3.20 5.91 14.74
CA GLY A 361 4.62 5.60 14.94
C GLY A 361 5.42 6.76 15.55
N SER A 362 6.69 6.49 15.81
CA SER A 362 7.60 7.48 16.37
C SER A 362 7.98 8.50 15.32
N VAL A 363 7.57 9.75 15.53
CA VAL A 363 7.98 10.88 14.68
C VAL A 363 9.44 11.27 14.88
N GLN A 364 10.16 10.63 15.80
CA GLN A 364 11.57 10.88 16.08
C GLN A 364 12.49 10.07 15.18
N ASP A 365 12.03 8.93 14.70
CA ASP A 365 12.83 7.99 13.92
C ASP A 365 13.26 8.65 12.61
N VAL A 366 14.55 8.56 12.31
CA VAL A 366 15.13 9.10 11.10
C VAL A 366 15.63 7.94 10.27
N ILE A 367 15.02 7.73 9.11
CA ILE A 367 15.48 6.74 8.15
C ILE A 367 16.21 7.43 6.99
N ILE A 368 17.34 6.84 6.58
CA ILE A 368 18.22 7.32 5.51
C ILE A 368 18.09 6.38 4.31
N PRO A 369 17.72 6.88 3.12
CA PRO A 369 17.57 6.04 1.94
C PRO A 369 18.92 5.79 1.25
N ILE A 370 19.09 4.56 0.79
CA ILE A 370 20.18 4.07 -0.06
C ILE A 370 19.54 3.61 -1.36
N THR A 371 19.82 4.32 -2.45
CA THR A 371 19.23 4.03 -3.76
C THR A 371 20.17 3.16 -4.57
N ILE A 372 19.62 2.14 -5.22
CA ILE A 372 20.35 1.21 -6.07
C ILE A 372 19.64 1.19 -7.43
N ASP A 373 20.38 1.47 -8.49
CA ASP A 373 19.85 1.50 -9.85
C ASP A 373 19.91 0.08 -10.46
N PHE A 374 18.74 -0.46 -10.80
CA PHE A 374 18.57 -1.76 -11.43
C PHE A 374 18.21 -1.65 -12.92
N SER A 375 18.22 -0.47 -13.52
CA SER A 375 17.87 -0.26 -14.93
C SER A 375 18.70 -1.07 -15.92
N LYS A 376 19.89 -1.53 -15.51
CA LYS A 376 20.79 -2.39 -16.29
C LYS A 376 20.57 -3.88 -16.07
N LEU A 377 19.73 -4.27 -15.11
CA LEU A 377 19.45 -5.66 -14.80
C LEU A 377 18.16 -6.12 -15.49
N PRO A 378 18.09 -7.40 -15.88
CA PRO A 378 16.83 -8.02 -16.26
C PRO A 378 15.80 -7.94 -15.13
N LEU A 379 14.52 -7.73 -15.47
CA LEU A 379 13.41 -7.68 -14.51
C LEU A 379 13.23 -8.98 -13.71
N ASP A 380 13.67 -10.11 -14.27
CA ASP A 380 13.63 -11.44 -13.67
C ASP A 380 14.88 -11.77 -12.83
N SER A 381 15.74 -10.78 -12.57
CA SER A 381 16.90 -10.96 -11.67
C SER A 381 16.45 -11.38 -10.27
N THR A 382 17.01 -12.48 -9.78
CA THR A 382 16.66 -13.07 -8.47
C THR A 382 17.76 -12.82 -7.43
N GLY A 383 17.44 -12.99 -6.15
CA GLY A 383 18.45 -12.96 -5.08
C GLY A 383 18.88 -11.58 -4.61
N ILE A 384 18.57 -10.50 -5.35
CA ILE A 384 19.01 -9.14 -5.03
C ILE A 384 18.60 -8.70 -3.61
N VAL A 385 17.30 -8.81 -3.28
CA VAL A 385 16.79 -8.38 -1.97
C VAL A 385 17.42 -9.22 -0.85
N ALA A 386 17.42 -10.55 -1.01
CA ALA A 386 17.96 -11.47 -0.01
C ALA A 386 19.47 -11.32 0.19
N GLY A 387 20.24 -11.13 -0.88
CA GLY A 387 21.70 -10.97 -0.83
C GLY A 387 22.10 -9.63 -0.20
N LEU A 388 21.41 -8.54 -0.55
CA LEU A 388 21.60 -7.24 0.10
C LEU A 388 21.23 -7.28 1.59
N ALA A 389 20.05 -7.79 1.91
CA ALA A 389 19.61 -7.93 3.29
C ALA A 389 20.59 -8.82 4.08
N SER A 390 21.08 -9.92 3.49
CA SER A 390 22.03 -10.82 4.14
C SER A 390 23.29 -10.04 4.51
N LYS A 391 23.85 -9.29 3.56
CA LYS A 391 25.07 -8.50 3.77
C LYS A 391 24.91 -7.41 4.83
N LEU A 392 23.77 -6.73 4.85
CA LEU A 392 23.53 -5.58 5.71
C LEU A 392 23.13 -5.99 7.13
N ILE A 393 22.28 -7.00 7.29
CA ILE A 393 21.79 -7.48 8.59
C ILE A 393 22.89 -8.23 9.34
N THR A 394 23.59 -9.13 8.65
CA THR A 394 24.62 -10.00 9.25
C THR A 394 26.02 -9.36 9.23
N GLY A 395 26.08 -8.04 9.09
CA GLY A 395 27.31 -7.26 9.07
C GLY A 395 28.22 -7.48 10.28
N LYS A 396 29.43 -6.91 10.20
CA LYS A 396 30.65 -7.18 10.99
C LYS A 396 30.54 -7.59 12.48
N ASP A 397 29.51 -7.19 13.23
CA ASP A 397 29.52 -7.22 14.70
C ASP A 397 28.34 -7.95 15.36
N GLN A 398 27.67 -8.90 14.69
CA GLN A 398 26.52 -9.67 15.24
C GLN A 398 25.30 -8.84 15.70
N ASN A 399 25.37 -7.52 15.66
CA ASN A 399 24.23 -6.64 15.89
C ASN A 399 23.37 -6.61 14.63
N LEU A 400 22.13 -7.07 14.77
CA LEU A 400 21.13 -7.03 13.70
C LEU A 400 20.84 -5.58 13.34
N VAL A 401 21.07 -5.25 12.06
CA VAL A 401 20.71 -3.94 11.51
C VAL A 401 19.24 -3.97 11.12
N GLU A 402 18.44 -3.10 11.73
CA GLU A 402 17.09 -2.85 11.24
C GLU A 402 17.15 -2.25 9.83
N LEU A 403 16.36 -2.79 8.92
CA LEU A 403 16.28 -2.29 7.56
C LEU A 403 14.88 -2.42 7.01
N TYR A 404 14.55 -1.48 6.13
CA TYR A 404 13.34 -1.47 5.35
C TYR A 404 13.72 -1.48 3.87
N TYR A 405 12.88 -2.08 3.04
CA TYR A 405 13.16 -2.18 1.61
C TYR A 405 11.95 -1.73 0.78
N PHE A 406 12.18 -0.88 -0.20
CA PHE A 406 11.20 -0.48 -1.22
C PHE A 406 11.75 -0.88 -2.58
N SER A 407 11.14 -1.90 -3.18
CA SER A 407 11.38 -2.22 -4.57
C SER A 407 10.57 -1.27 -5.44
N MET A 408 11.26 -0.45 -6.21
CA MET A 408 10.68 0.26 -7.34
C MET A 408 10.73 -0.67 -8.56
N ALA A 409 10.14 -0.26 -9.68
CA ALA A 409 10.17 -1.09 -10.88
C ALA A 409 11.57 -1.18 -11.53
N LYS A 410 12.37 -0.11 -11.48
CA LYS A 410 13.73 -0.08 -12.05
C LYS A 410 14.83 0.26 -11.04
N SER A 411 14.49 0.40 -9.76
CA SER A 411 15.42 0.73 -8.70
C SER A 411 15.05 0.07 -7.37
N GLY A 412 16.01 -0.04 -6.46
CA GLY A 412 15.78 -0.46 -5.08
C GLY A 412 16.09 0.69 -4.14
N VAL A 413 15.25 0.88 -3.12
CA VAL A 413 15.51 1.83 -2.04
C VAL A 413 15.56 1.07 -0.72
N ILE A 414 16.77 0.88 -0.20
CA ILE A 414 16.98 0.39 1.15
C ILE A 414 16.89 1.59 2.09
N MET A 415 16.21 1.47 3.21
CA MET A 415 16.15 2.53 4.21
C MET A 415 16.63 1.98 5.53
N ILE A 416 17.55 2.70 6.15
CA ILE A 416 18.18 2.31 7.40
C ILE A 416 17.96 3.39 8.46
N PRO A 417 17.87 3.05 9.75
CA PRO A 417 17.93 4.04 10.81
C PRO A 417 19.23 4.85 10.75
N GLN A 418 19.17 6.13 11.12
CA GLN A 418 20.30 7.06 11.01
C GLN A 418 21.51 6.61 11.85
N GLU A 419 21.28 5.92 12.96
CA GLU A 419 22.28 5.33 13.85
C GLU A 419 23.11 4.24 13.17
N ASN A 420 22.56 3.51 12.20
CA ASN A 420 23.28 2.47 11.46
C ASN A 420 24.09 3.01 10.27
N LEU A 421 24.03 4.32 10.00
CA LEU A 421 24.62 4.94 8.80
C LEU A 421 26.12 4.69 8.66
N GLN A 422 26.87 4.79 9.75
CA GLN A 422 28.32 4.60 9.74
C GLN A 422 28.68 3.16 9.37
N MET A 423 28.07 2.19 10.07
CA MET A 423 28.27 0.76 9.83
C MET A 423 27.92 0.37 8.40
N VAL A 424 26.75 0.80 7.90
CA VAL A 424 26.30 0.46 6.54
C VAL A 424 27.18 1.11 5.48
N SER A 425 27.68 2.33 5.71
CA SER A 425 28.66 2.97 4.81
C SER A 425 29.96 2.17 4.70
N GLU A 426 30.44 1.57 5.78
CA GLU A 426 31.63 0.71 5.78
C GLU A 426 31.40 -0.64 5.10
N ILE A 427 30.18 -1.17 5.17
CA ILE A 427 29.80 -2.42 4.50
C ILE A 427 29.73 -2.22 2.98
N LEU A 428 29.12 -1.12 2.52
CA LEU A 428 28.88 -0.84 1.11
C LEU A 428 30.07 -0.19 0.37
N SER A 429 31.11 0.25 1.09
CA SER A 429 32.32 0.83 0.49
C SER A 429 33.37 -0.20 0.09
N LYS A 430 33.11 -1.49 0.36
CA LYS A 430 33.95 -2.64 0.00
C LYS A 430 33.34 -3.39 -1.16
#